data_AF-A0A951GGA3-F1
#
_entry.id   AF-A0A951GGA3-F1
#
_cell.length_a   1.000
_cell.length_b   1.000
_cell.length_c   1.000
_cell.angle_alpha   90.00
_cell.angle_beta   90.00
_cell.angle_gamma   90.00
#
_symmetry.space_group_name_H-M   'P 1'
#
loop_
_entity.id
_entity.type
_entity.pdbx_description
1 polymer ?
#
loop_
_entity_poly.entity_id
_entity_poly.type
_entity_poly.pdbx_seq_one_letter_code
_entity_poly.pdbx_strand_id
1 'polypeptide(L)'
;MKRLNRLRPRLAHLITYEGHSFLIADLNGFIVGGVEGFYYRQTRFLSKLRFAVDGQEPLNVSANAVDTYSSIAYYVAPSPAGAKAGPKPGGSEGGGEIVRHGIEVQVNCCVGGGLRLDIYITNHTLAPASLGFSWQLDADFADRTEAEQGERQQNAPVECFWESDEGQGKLRFDYRHPQLSHATEICFSGAEHMTQKDGTVSFGLQLQPQEPAHCIIEVLPIFCGKRVTPRYGCDAFGASPADVAFEAGVQMTTGNAQVQRVWDRAVSDLASLALLEGEAEERLTPAGGVPKYLALFGRDVLLTGFQAGLFAPALLRGSLRQIAQWNATEYDERFDKEPGRVIHQRELGPLSLLEKNPFLHYYGDYSAPGLFLIDMALDLALTGDKDFFLSMQDKMLATLEWMDRDGDGDGDGFYEYETKAGSWGEKNQGWKDSREAILYEDGRLVKDPIALVEIQGCYYAAKQLLGLAFGSLGDERRAADLLAQAERL
;
A
#
# COMPACT_ATOMS: atom_id res chain seq x y z
N MET A 1 25.21 15.23 28.31
CA MET A 1 23.83 14.76 28.08
C MET A 1 23.63 14.66 26.57
N LYS A 2 23.86 13.49 25.97
CA LYS A 2 23.70 13.27 24.51
C LYS A 2 22.22 13.48 24.19
N ARG A 3 21.93 14.29 23.16
CA ARG A 3 20.56 14.53 22.69
C ARG A 3 19.94 13.17 22.35
N LEU A 4 18.94 12.74 23.10
CA LEU A 4 18.01 11.71 22.62
C LEU A 4 17.50 12.18 21.25
N ASN A 5 17.52 11.28 20.27
CA ASN A 5 16.89 11.50 18.97
C ASN A 5 15.50 12.09 19.22
N ARG A 6 15.32 13.37 18.89
CA ARG A 6 14.00 13.98 18.82
C ARG A 6 13.32 13.40 17.58
N LEU A 7 12.83 12.18 17.71
CA LEU A 7 11.85 11.62 16.77
C LEU A 7 10.73 12.66 16.69
N ARG A 8 10.60 13.33 15.54
CA ARG A 8 9.42 14.13 15.24
C ARG A 8 8.36 13.12 14.80
N PRO A 9 7.37 12.78 15.64
CA PRO A 9 6.39 11.74 15.33
C PRO A 9 5.34 12.23 14.33
N ARG A 10 5.33 13.53 14.01
CA ARG A 10 4.39 14.09 13.03
C ARG A 10 4.94 13.82 11.64
N LEU A 11 4.23 12.98 10.90
CA LEU A 11 4.39 12.85 9.45
C LEU A 11 4.33 14.26 8.83
N ALA A 12 5.29 14.57 7.98
CA ALA A 12 5.24 15.77 7.14
C ALA A 12 4.20 15.65 6.02
N HIS A 13 3.43 14.55 6.01
CA HIS A 13 2.57 14.12 4.92
C HIS A 13 1.24 13.61 5.44
N LEU A 14 0.21 13.78 4.62
CA LEU A 14 -1.05 13.05 4.71
C LEU A 14 -0.92 11.78 3.86
N ILE A 15 -1.31 10.64 4.43
CA ILE A 15 -1.25 9.34 3.77
C ILE A 15 -2.63 8.71 3.77
N THR A 16 -3.15 8.38 2.59
CA THR A 16 -4.37 7.59 2.40
C THR A 16 -4.08 6.41 1.49
N TYR A 17 -4.61 5.23 1.81
CA TYR A 17 -4.24 3.99 1.13
C TYR A 17 -5.37 2.94 1.18
N GLU A 18 -5.38 2.06 0.19
CA GLU A 18 -6.18 0.84 0.16
C GLU A 18 -5.56 -0.16 -0.82
N GLY A 19 -5.44 -1.42 -0.43
CA GLY A 19 -4.87 -2.45 -1.30
C GLY A 19 -3.45 -2.10 -1.74
N HIS A 20 -3.23 -2.01 -3.06
CA HIS A 20 -1.94 -1.62 -3.65
C HIS A 20 -1.86 -0.12 -4.01
N SER A 21 -2.86 0.68 -3.63
CA SER A 21 -2.94 2.11 -3.92
C SER A 21 -2.62 2.93 -2.67
N PHE A 22 -1.82 3.99 -2.83
CA PHE A 22 -1.61 4.97 -1.77
C PHE A 22 -1.31 6.35 -2.33
N LEU A 23 -1.73 7.37 -1.59
CA LEU A 23 -1.45 8.78 -1.84
C LEU A 23 -0.57 9.30 -0.71
N ILE A 24 0.52 9.97 -1.07
CA ILE A 24 1.34 10.78 -0.16
C ILE A 24 1.17 12.23 -0.61
N ALA A 25 0.55 13.05 0.23
CA ALA A 25 0.39 14.48 -0.01
C ALA A 25 1.08 15.28 1.11
N ASP A 26 1.36 16.55 0.87
CA ASP A 26 1.76 17.48 1.93
C ASP A 26 0.61 17.72 2.92
N LEU A 27 0.87 18.49 3.98
CA LEU A 27 -0.15 18.82 4.98
C LEU A 27 -1.27 19.73 4.47
N ASN A 28 -1.15 20.28 3.26
CA ASN A 28 -2.20 21.04 2.61
C ASN A 28 -3.08 20.17 1.70
N GLY A 29 -2.73 18.89 1.49
CA GLY A 29 -3.43 18.00 0.56
C GLY A 29 -2.92 18.09 -0.88
N PHE A 30 -1.74 18.67 -1.10
CA PHE A 30 -1.11 18.80 -2.41
C PHE A 30 0.01 17.79 -2.66
N ILE A 31 0.29 17.55 -3.93
CA ILE A 31 1.50 16.84 -4.38
C ILE A 31 2.41 17.88 -5.02
N VAL A 32 3.50 18.24 -4.35
CA VAL A 32 4.43 19.29 -4.76
C VAL A 32 5.80 18.76 -5.20
N GLY A 33 6.14 17.50 -4.88
CA GLY A 33 7.31 16.79 -5.38
C GLY A 33 7.97 15.86 -4.37
N GLY A 34 9.22 15.44 -4.61
CA GLY A 34 9.93 14.52 -3.73
C GLY A 34 9.30 13.12 -3.72
N VAL A 35 8.93 12.61 -2.53
CA VAL A 35 8.25 11.31 -2.35
C VAL A 35 6.72 11.42 -2.44
N GLU A 36 6.18 12.64 -2.54
CA GLU A 36 4.73 12.84 -2.70
C GLU A 36 4.27 12.30 -4.05
N GLY A 37 3.05 11.79 -4.08
CA GLY A 37 2.49 11.21 -5.28
C GLY A 37 1.29 10.31 -5.01
N PHE A 38 0.55 10.03 -6.07
CA PHE A 38 -0.37 8.88 -6.09
C PHE A 38 0.36 7.69 -6.71
N TYR A 39 0.35 6.58 -5.98
CA TYR A 39 1.03 5.36 -6.33
C TYR A 39 0.05 4.20 -6.46
N TYR A 40 0.34 3.32 -7.41
CA TYR A 40 -0.29 2.01 -7.53
C TYR A 40 0.79 0.98 -7.84
N ARG A 41 0.84 -0.12 -7.06
CA ARG A 41 1.87 -1.18 -7.22
C ARG A 41 3.28 -0.59 -7.28
N GLN A 42 3.60 0.24 -6.27
CA GLN A 42 4.88 0.95 -6.09
C GLN A 42 5.31 1.87 -7.25
N THR A 43 4.45 2.10 -8.25
CA THR A 43 4.69 3.03 -9.36
C THR A 43 3.96 4.35 -9.12
N ARG A 44 4.63 5.50 -9.28
CA ARG A 44 4.01 6.83 -9.16
C ARG A 44 3.25 7.21 -10.43
N PHE A 45 1.92 7.19 -10.38
CA PHE A 45 1.04 7.57 -11.49
C PHE A 45 0.69 9.06 -11.49
N LEU A 46 0.86 9.76 -10.38
CA LEU A 46 0.72 11.22 -10.30
C LEU A 46 1.85 11.79 -9.45
N SER A 47 2.68 12.65 -10.03
CA SER A 47 3.83 13.30 -9.38
C SER A 47 3.56 14.77 -9.03
N LYS A 48 2.42 15.31 -9.49
CA LYS A 48 1.97 16.66 -9.16
C LYS A 48 0.45 16.77 -9.14
N LEU A 49 -0.07 17.46 -8.12
CA LEU A 49 -1.48 17.76 -7.92
C LEU A 49 -1.57 19.01 -7.07
N ARG A 50 -1.84 20.14 -7.71
CA ARG A 50 -2.07 21.43 -7.05
C ARG A 50 -3.13 22.17 -7.80
N PHE A 51 -3.89 23.01 -7.10
CA PHE A 51 -4.83 23.89 -7.76
C PHE A 51 -4.70 25.33 -7.30
N ALA A 52 -5.17 26.22 -8.17
CA ALA A 52 -5.28 27.65 -7.91
C ALA A 52 -6.66 28.13 -8.34
N VAL A 53 -7.12 29.18 -7.66
CA VAL A 53 -8.34 29.93 -7.98
C VAL A 53 -7.91 31.35 -8.34
N ASP A 54 -8.29 31.82 -9.52
CA ASP A 54 -7.87 33.09 -10.11
C ASP A 54 -6.34 33.28 -10.08
N GLY A 55 -5.60 32.19 -10.33
CA GLY A 55 -4.13 32.17 -10.36
C GLY A 55 -3.47 32.25 -8.97
N GLN A 56 -4.23 32.19 -7.88
CA GLN A 56 -3.70 32.15 -6.51
C GLN A 56 -3.99 30.80 -5.86
N GLU A 57 -2.98 30.27 -5.15
CA GLU A 57 -3.19 29.08 -4.32
C GLU A 57 -4.14 29.44 -3.16
N PRO A 58 -5.23 28.67 -2.97
CA PRO A 58 -6.17 28.97 -1.91
C PRO A 58 -5.57 28.66 -0.54
N LEU A 59 -6.04 29.36 0.48
CA LEU A 59 -5.58 29.15 1.85
C LEU A 59 -6.13 27.83 2.38
N ASN A 60 -5.27 26.87 2.69
CA ASN A 60 -5.67 25.65 3.41
C ASN A 60 -6.16 26.01 4.82
N VAL A 61 -7.37 25.56 5.15
CA VAL A 61 -7.96 25.70 6.50
C VAL A 61 -7.68 24.43 7.30
N SER A 62 -7.92 23.27 6.68
CA SER A 62 -7.61 21.97 7.27
C SER A 62 -7.55 20.90 6.19
N ALA A 63 -6.77 19.84 6.45
CA ALA A 63 -6.76 18.62 5.66
C ALA A 63 -6.54 17.44 6.60
N ASN A 64 -7.42 16.45 6.56
CA ASN A 64 -7.43 15.34 7.52
C ASN A 64 -7.79 14.02 6.82
N ALA A 65 -7.12 12.94 7.20
CA ALA A 65 -7.61 11.60 6.92
C ALA A 65 -8.92 11.37 7.69
N VAL A 66 -9.92 10.81 7.00
CA VAL A 66 -11.21 10.44 7.61
C VAL A 66 -11.19 8.95 7.90
N ASP A 67 -10.96 8.16 6.85
CA ASP A 67 -10.67 6.73 6.91
C ASP A 67 -9.23 6.46 6.46
N THR A 68 -8.82 5.19 6.41
CA THR A 68 -7.50 4.81 5.87
C THR A 68 -7.37 5.16 4.39
N TYR A 69 -8.45 5.04 3.64
CA TYR A 69 -8.49 5.26 2.19
C TYR A 69 -9.03 6.64 1.79
N SER A 70 -9.52 7.45 2.74
CA SER A 70 -10.23 8.71 2.46
C SER A 70 -9.68 9.89 3.25
N SER A 71 -9.75 11.09 2.67
CA SER A 71 -9.43 12.35 3.34
C SER A 71 -10.31 13.49 2.89
N ILE A 72 -10.42 14.52 3.72
CA ILE A 72 -11.16 15.75 3.42
C ILE A 72 -10.24 16.94 3.67
N ALA A 73 -10.22 17.87 2.72
CA ALA A 73 -9.53 19.15 2.83
C ALA A 73 -10.47 20.32 2.56
N TYR A 74 -10.34 21.38 3.35
CA TYR A 74 -11.07 22.63 3.22
C TYR A 74 -10.11 23.76 2.93
N TYR A 75 -10.45 24.57 1.94
CA TYR A 75 -9.70 25.73 1.52
C TYR A 75 -10.62 26.93 1.39
N VAL A 76 -10.05 28.12 1.57
CA VAL A 76 -10.74 29.37 1.25
C VAL A 76 -9.97 30.14 0.18
N ALA A 77 -10.68 30.49 -0.88
CA ALA A 77 -10.14 31.30 -1.97
C ALA A 77 -10.59 32.76 -1.83
N PRO A 78 -9.79 33.73 -2.31
CA PRO A 78 -10.21 35.12 -2.37
C PRO A 78 -11.51 35.26 -3.16
N SER A 79 -12.38 36.18 -2.75
CA SER A 79 -13.50 36.58 -3.60
C SER A 79 -12.97 37.36 -4.82
N PRO A 80 -13.59 37.24 -6.01
CA PRO A 80 -13.13 37.94 -7.20
C PRO A 80 -12.96 39.43 -6.95
N ALA A 81 -11.84 39.99 -7.40
CA ALA A 81 -11.59 41.43 -7.30
C ALA A 81 -12.66 42.21 -8.10
N GLY A 82 -13.36 43.13 -7.43
CA GLY A 82 -14.28 44.07 -8.09
C GLY A 82 -15.78 43.75 -7.97
N ALA A 83 -16.18 42.66 -7.30
CA ALA A 83 -17.57 42.55 -6.88
C ALA A 83 -17.84 43.66 -5.83
N LYS A 84 -18.89 44.45 -6.03
CA LYS A 84 -19.41 45.37 -5.01
C LYS A 84 -20.35 44.55 -4.14
N ALA A 85 -20.28 44.69 -2.81
CA ALA A 85 -21.39 44.20 -1.99
C ALA A 85 -22.69 44.82 -2.52
N GLY A 86 -23.73 43.99 -2.66
CA GLY A 86 -25.05 44.46 -3.04
C GLY A 86 -25.50 45.63 -2.15
N PRO A 87 -26.48 46.44 -2.62
CA PRO A 87 -26.93 47.61 -1.87
C PRO A 87 -27.33 47.22 -0.44
N LYS A 88 -26.91 48.02 0.55
CA LYS A 88 -27.38 47.86 1.94
C LYS A 88 -28.92 47.86 1.95
N PRO A 89 -29.58 47.07 2.82
CA PRO A 89 -31.00 47.24 3.08
C PRO A 89 -31.25 48.72 3.46
N GLY A 90 -31.93 49.47 2.60
CA GLY A 90 -32.13 50.93 2.76
C GLY A 90 -31.49 51.84 1.70
N GLY A 91 -30.86 51.32 0.64
CA GLY A 91 -30.63 52.09 -0.61
C GLY A 91 -29.51 53.13 -0.57
N SER A 92 -28.45 52.94 0.22
CA SER A 92 -27.24 53.78 0.13
C SER A 92 -26.17 53.13 -0.75
N GLU A 93 -25.51 53.92 -1.61
CA GLU A 93 -24.43 53.53 -2.55
C GLU A 93 -23.11 53.06 -1.89
N GLY A 94 -23.14 52.71 -0.60
CA GLY A 94 -21.97 52.20 0.13
C GLY A 94 -22.00 50.69 0.29
N GLY A 95 -21.62 49.96 -0.77
CA GLY A 95 -21.35 48.52 -0.68
C GLY A 95 -20.23 48.28 0.34
N GLY A 96 -20.52 47.49 1.39
CA GLY A 96 -19.48 47.05 2.33
C GLY A 96 -18.38 46.25 1.64
N GLU A 97 -17.22 46.11 2.28
CA GLU A 97 -16.16 45.22 1.80
C GLU A 97 -16.73 43.81 1.62
N ILE A 98 -16.48 43.21 0.45
CA ILE A 98 -16.73 41.79 0.25
C ILE A 98 -15.85 41.01 1.22
N VAL A 99 -16.40 39.94 1.80
CA VAL A 99 -15.66 38.99 2.61
C VAL A 99 -14.41 38.58 1.85
N ARG A 100 -13.23 38.92 2.37
CA ARG A 100 -11.94 38.78 1.66
C ARG A 100 -11.63 37.33 1.23
N HIS A 101 -12.34 36.35 1.80
CA HIS A 101 -12.29 34.93 1.47
C HIS A 101 -13.71 34.32 1.51
N GLY A 102 -14.55 34.70 0.55
CA GLY A 102 -15.94 34.23 0.50
C GLY A 102 -16.17 32.96 -0.32
N ILE A 103 -15.14 32.36 -0.90
CA ILE A 103 -15.26 31.11 -1.67
C ILE A 103 -14.68 29.98 -0.85
N GLU A 104 -15.51 28.99 -0.52
CA GLU A 104 -15.08 27.74 0.10
C GLU A 104 -14.83 26.70 -0.99
N VAL A 105 -13.74 25.95 -0.85
CA VAL A 105 -13.46 24.76 -1.66
C VAL A 105 -13.27 23.59 -0.71
N GLN A 106 -14.14 22.59 -0.78
CA GLN A 106 -13.99 21.31 -0.09
C GLN A 106 -13.53 20.26 -1.10
N VAL A 107 -12.49 19.51 -0.77
CA VAL A 107 -11.96 18.42 -1.58
C VAL A 107 -12.03 17.14 -0.78
N ASN A 108 -12.89 16.23 -1.20
CA ASN A 108 -13.01 14.88 -0.67
C ASN A 108 -12.18 13.94 -1.56
N CYS A 109 -11.22 13.24 -0.96
CA CYS A 109 -10.28 12.38 -1.67
C CYS A 109 -10.50 10.93 -1.25
N CYS A 110 -10.62 10.02 -2.22
CA CYS A 110 -10.69 8.57 -1.99
C CYS A 110 -9.63 7.84 -2.82
N VAL A 111 -8.95 6.86 -2.22
CA VAL A 111 -7.90 6.05 -2.83
C VAL A 111 -8.32 4.58 -2.84
N GLY A 112 -8.22 3.92 -3.99
CA GLY A 112 -8.47 2.47 -4.12
C GLY A 112 -8.54 2.05 -5.57
N GLY A 113 -7.48 1.45 -6.10
CA GLY A 113 -7.29 1.16 -7.54
C GLY A 113 -7.03 2.40 -8.41
N GLY A 114 -7.60 3.54 -8.03
CA GLY A 114 -7.35 4.88 -8.57
C GLY A 114 -7.41 5.92 -7.47
N LEU A 115 -7.42 7.19 -7.86
CA LEU A 115 -7.64 8.33 -6.97
C LEU A 115 -8.85 9.11 -7.46
N ARG A 116 -9.80 9.42 -6.58
CA ARG A 116 -10.97 10.24 -6.89
C ARG A 116 -10.96 11.48 -6.00
N LEU A 117 -11.22 12.63 -6.60
CA LEU A 117 -11.39 13.92 -5.92
C LEU A 117 -12.78 14.45 -6.24
N ASP A 118 -13.64 14.54 -5.22
CA ASP A 118 -14.92 15.25 -5.28
C ASP A 118 -14.71 16.67 -4.73
N ILE A 119 -14.89 17.67 -5.60
CA ILE A 119 -14.55 19.07 -5.33
C ILE A 119 -15.83 19.88 -5.27
N TYR A 120 -16.19 20.31 -4.06
CA TYR A 120 -17.33 21.17 -3.82
C TYR A 120 -16.88 22.61 -3.67
N ILE A 121 -17.52 23.52 -4.41
CA ILE A 121 -17.15 24.94 -4.45
C ILE A 121 -18.37 25.77 -4.12
N THR A 122 -18.34 26.51 -3.01
CA THR A 122 -19.48 27.30 -2.54
C THR A 122 -19.13 28.77 -2.46
N ASN A 123 -19.96 29.61 -3.10
CA ASN A 123 -19.84 31.05 -2.99
C ASN A 123 -20.62 31.57 -1.78
N HIS A 124 -19.95 31.84 -0.66
CA HIS A 124 -20.57 32.41 0.54
C HIS A 124 -20.73 33.93 0.52
N THR A 125 -20.36 34.60 -0.58
CA THR A 125 -20.59 36.05 -0.72
C THR A 125 -22.06 36.36 -1.03
N LEU A 126 -22.42 37.65 -1.00
CA LEU A 126 -23.75 38.13 -1.37
C LEU A 126 -23.88 38.51 -2.86
N ALA A 127 -22.82 38.30 -3.66
CA ALA A 127 -22.79 38.66 -5.08
C ALA A 127 -22.42 37.43 -5.93
N PRO A 128 -22.87 37.37 -7.20
CA PRO A 128 -22.40 36.36 -8.14
C PRO A 128 -20.88 36.44 -8.31
N ALA A 129 -20.22 35.28 -8.43
CA ALA A 129 -18.79 35.16 -8.63
C ALA A 129 -18.48 34.46 -9.97
N SER A 130 -17.45 34.94 -10.67
CA SER A 130 -16.86 34.29 -11.84
C SER A 130 -15.43 33.91 -11.47
N LEU A 131 -15.13 32.62 -11.43
CA LEU A 131 -13.88 32.06 -10.90
C LEU A 131 -13.16 31.27 -12.00
N GLY A 132 -11.85 31.46 -12.11
CA GLY A 132 -10.97 30.60 -12.92
C GLY A 132 -10.29 29.55 -12.04
N PHE A 133 -10.53 28.28 -12.30
CA PHE A 133 -9.82 27.18 -11.66
C PHE A 133 -8.71 26.67 -12.57
N SER A 134 -7.55 26.36 -12.00
CA SER A 134 -6.45 25.70 -12.72
C SER A 134 -5.84 24.60 -11.86
N TRP A 135 -5.71 23.39 -12.43
CA TRP A 135 -5.15 22.21 -11.81
C TRP A 135 -3.83 21.85 -12.49
N GLN A 136 -2.72 21.92 -11.76
CA GLN A 136 -1.40 21.50 -12.23
C GLN A 136 -1.19 20.03 -11.95
N LEU A 137 -0.98 19.25 -13.00
CA LEU A 137 -0.88 17.80 -12.97
C LEU A 137 0.35 17.33 -13.73
N ASP A 138 0.97 16.27 -13.23
CA ASP A 138 2.13 15.65 -13.88
C ASP A 138 2.24 14.18 -13.46
N ALA A 139 2.92 13.38 -14.28
CA ALA A 139 3.16 11.96 -14.05
C ALA A 139 4.56 11.59 -14.54
N ASP A 140 5.31 10.81 -13.74
CA ASP A 140 6.70 10.47 -14.05
C ASP A 140 7.04 8.98 -13.98
N PHE A 141 6.09 8.15 -13.53
CA PHE A 141 6.19 6.69 -13.45
C PHE A 141 7.45 6.22 -12.72
N ALA A 142 7.89 7.00 -11.73
CA ALA A 142 8.99 6.64 -10.87
C ALA A 142 8.58 5.46 -9.97
N ASP A 143 9.55 4.58 -9.71
CA ASP A 143 9.45 3.63 -8.61
C ASP A 143 9.42 4.38 -7.27
N ARG A 144 8.72 3.82 -6.28
CA ARG A 144 8.66 4.37 -4.93
C ARG A 144 10.06 4.62 -4.35
N THR A 145 11.01 3.72 -4.59
CA THR A 145 12.39 3.85 -4.11
C THR A 145 13.13 4.99 -4.82
N GLU A 146 12.93 5.14 -6.14
CA GLU A 146 13.48 6.27 -6.91
C GLU A 146 12.94 7.60 -6.36
N ALA A 147 11.64 7.69 -6.07
CA ALA A 147 11.00 8.88 -5.53
C ALA A 147 11.46 9.21 -4.09
N GLU A 148 11.67 8.19 -3.26
CA GLU A 148 12.18 8.36 -1.89
C GLU A 148 13.64 8.83 -1.86
N GLN A 149 14.49 8.25 -2.73
CA GLN A 149 15.92 8.57 -2.78
C GLN A 149 16.22 9.81 -3.62
N GLY A 150 15.30 10.21 -4.50
CA GLY A 150 15.51 11.28 -5.48
C GLY A 150 16.47 10.88 -6.61
N GLU A 151 16.63 9.58 -6.86
CA GLU A 151 17.57 9.02 -7.84
C GLU A 151 16.83 8.12 -8.84
N ARG A 152 16.81 8.52 -10.12
CA ARG A 152 16.20 7.74 -11.20
C ARG A 152 17.19 6.69 -11.71
N GLN A 153 16.76 5.44 -11.73
CA GLN A 153 17.45 4.29 -12.32
C GLN A 153 16.79 3.80 -13.62
N GLN A 154 15.56 4.25 -13.89
CA GLN A 154 14.84 4.07 -15.15
C GLN A 154 14.11 5.35 -15.54
N ASN A 155 14.03 5.64 -16.84
CA ASN A 155 13.33 6.82 -17.36
C ASN A 155 12.95 6.61 -18.83
N ALA A 156 11.85 7.22 -19.24
CA ALA A 156 11.42 7.34 -20.63
C ALA A 156 10.59 8.61 -20.83
N PRO A 157 10.42 9.09 -22.07
CA PRO A 157 9.54 10.23 -22.34
C PRO A 157 8.11 9.95 -21.88
N VAL A 158 7.45 10.99 -21.36
CA VAL A 158 6.02 10.99 -21.05
C VAL A 158 5.32 11.87 -22.07
N GLU A 159 4.42 11.29 -22.84
CA GLU A 159 3.60 12.02 -23.80
C GLU A 159 2.27 12.40 -23.18
N CYS A 160 1.85 13.64 -23.40
CA CYS A 160 0.64 14.21 -22.82
C CYS A 160 -0.41 14.43 -23.91
N PHE A 161 -1.61 13.89 -23.69
CA PHE A 161 -2.76 14.03 -24.59
C PHE A 161 -3.93 14.65 -23.86
N TRP A 162 -4.65 15.54 -24.54
CA TRP A 162 -5.83 16.18 -24.02
C TRP A 162 -6.98 16.02 -25.00
N GLU A 163 -8.12 15.60 -24.49
CA GLU A 163 -9.40 15.65 -25.17
C GLU A 163 -10.45 16.25 -24.24
N SER A 164 -11.41 16.98 -24.80
CA SER A 164 -12.50 17.57 -24.04
C SER A 164 -13.75 17.64 -24.90
N ASP A 165 -14.89 17.42 -24.27
CA ASP A 165 -16.23 17.59 -24.83
C ASP A 165 -17.08 18.45 -23.85
N GLU A 166 -18.35 18.69 -24.15
CA GLU A 166 -19.25 19.43 -23.26
C GLU A 166 -19.33 18.77 -21.87
N GLY A 167 -18.82 19.46 -20.85
CA GLY A 167 -18.88 19.03 -19.45
C GLY A 167 -17.87 17.94 -19.04
N GLN A 168 -17.02 17.48 -19.96
CA GLN A 168 -16.03 16.42 -19.70
C GLN A 168 -14.66 16.74 -20.29
N GLY A 169 -13.61 16.42 -19.54
CA GLY A 169 -12.22 16.53 -19.99
C GLY A 169 -11.45 15.27 -19.68
N LYS A 170 -10.48 14.91 -20.51
CA LYS A 170 -9.58 13.80 -20.25
C LYS A 170 -8.16 14.18 -20.60
N LEU A 171 -7.31 14.17 -19.58
CA LEU A 171 -5.87 14.32 -19.68
C LEU A 171 -5.23 12.92 -19.59
N ARG A 172 -4.32 12.60 -20.49
CA ARG A 172 -3.63 11.31 -20.49
C ARG A 172 -2.12 11.49 -20.57
N PHE A 173 -1.41 10.85 -19.66
CA PHE A 173 0.05 10.73 -19.67
C PHE A 173 0.45 9.31 -20.09
N ASP A 174 1.13 9.16 -21.22
CA ASP A 174 1.64 7.88 -21.72
C ASP A 174 3.13 7.74 -21.42
N TYR A 175 3.50 6.69 -20.68
CA TYR A 175 4.90 6.39 -20.44
C TYR A 175 5.51 5.61 -21.63
N ARG A 176 6.40 6.25 -22.39
CA ARG A 176 7.02 5.67 -23.60
C ARG A 176 8.21 4.76 -23.28
N HIS A 177 8.11 3.96 -22.22
CA HIS A 177 9.14 2.99 -21.87
C HIS A 177 8.96 1.70 -22.69
N PRO A 178 10.02 1.12 -23.28
CA PRO A 178 9.89 -0.03 -24.18
C PRO A 178 9.38 -1.31 -23.50
N GLN A 179 9.63 -1.44 -22.19
CA GLN A 179 9.27 -2.64 -21.41
C GLN A 179 8.14 -2.39 -20.39
N LEU A 180 7.74 -1.14 -20.15
CA LEU A 180 6.72 -0.80 -19.16
C LEU A 180 5.54 -0.16 -19.87
N SER A 181 4.44 -0.90 -19.95
CA SER A 181 3.19 -0.39 -20.52
C SER A 181 2.39 0.32 -19.43
N HIS A 182 2.77 1.56 -19.14
CA HIS A 182 2.14 2.41 -18.12
C HIS A 182 1.56 3.69 -18.69
N ALA A 183 0.43 4.11 -18.14
CA ALA A 183 -0.16 5.42 -18.43
C ALA A 183 -1.04 5.88 -17.26
N THR A 184 -1.33 7.17 -17.20
CA THR A 184 -2.29 7.76 -16.28
C THR A 184 -3.40 8.42 -17.10
N GLU A 185 -4.65 8.04 -16.88
CA GLU A 185 -5.81 8.77 -17.40
C GLU A 185 -6.42 9.61 -16.27
N ILE A 186 -6.66 10.89 -16.52
CA ILE A 186 -7.28 11.81 -15.57
C ILE A 186 -8.55 12.35 -16.22
N CYS A 187 -9.70 11.91 -15.71
CA CYS A 187 -11.01 12.33 -16.17
C CYS A 187 -11.52 13.47 -15.30
N PHE A 188 -12.07 14.49 -15.94
CA PHE A 188 -12.69 15.65 -15.31
C PHE A 188 -14.17 15.68 -15.69
N SER A 189 -15.03 16.02 -14.74
CA SER A 189 -16.44 16.29 -15.00
C SER A 189 -16.97 17.40 -14.08
N GLY A 190 -18.12 18.00 -14.47
CA GLY A 190 -18.78 19.03 -13.67
C GLY A 190 -18.25 20.46 -13.92
N ALA A 191 -17.54 20.69 -15.02
CA ALA A 191 -17.22 22.04 -15.50
C ALA A 191 -17.19 22.11 -17.02
N GLU A 192 -17.48 23.29 -17.56
CA GLU A 192 -17.53 23.55 -19.00
C GLU A 192 -16.27 24.28 -19.50
N HIS A 193 -16.06 24.25 -20.82
CA HIS A 193 -14.99 24.98 -21.50
C HIS A 193 -13.58 24.72 -20.92
N MET A 194 -13.30 23.46 -20.58
CA MET A 194 -12.01 23.03 -20.08
C MET A 194 -10.93 23.18 -21.17
N THR A 195 -9.77 23.69 -20.77
CA THR A 195 -8.59 23.80 -21.63
C THR A 195 -7.39 23.20 -20.93
N GLN A 196 -6.44 22.68 -21.71
CA GLN A 196 -5.20 22.16 -21.17
C GLN A 196 -3.99 22.84 -21.82
N LYS A 197 -3.01 23.18 -20.98
CA LYS A 197 -1.72 23.67 -21.42
C LYS A 197 -0.64 23.26 -20.42
N ASP A 198 0.45 22.66 -20.90
CA ASP A 198 1.64 22.32 -20.09
C ASP A 198 1.30 21.57 -18.79
N GLY A 199 0.44 20.54 -18.87
CA GLY A 199 -0.01 19.75 -17.72
C GLY A 199 -1.02 20.46 -16.82
N THR A 200 -1.43 21.68 -17.16
CA THR A 200 -2.40 22.46 -16.39
C THR A 200 -3.77 22.42 -17.06
N VAL A 201 -4.78 21.90 -16.37
CA VAL A 201 -6.17 21.92 -16.83
C VAL A 201 -6.90 23.09 -16.18
N SER A 202 -7.51 23.95 -16.99
CA SER A 202 -8.18 25.17 -16.53
C SER A 202 -9.61 25.26 -17.02
N PHE A 203 -10.51 25.75 -16.18
CA PHE A 203 -11.91 25.99 -16.51
C PHE A 203 -12.48 27.15 -15.70
N GLY A 204 -13.57 27.74 -16.19
CA GLY A 204 -14.29 28.81 -15.50
C GLY A 204 -15.55 28.29 -14.83
N LEU A 205 -15.93 28.88 -13.69
CA LEU A 205 -17.21 28.64 -13.03
C LEU A 205 -17.92 29.95 -12.73
N GLN A 206 -19.23 29.97 -12.95
CA GLN A 206 -20.11 31.06 -12.51
C GLN A 206 -20.97 30.54 -11.36
N LEU A 207 -20.96 31.24 -10.22
CA LEU A 207 -21.65 30.81 -9.00
C LEU A 207 -22.53 31.93 -8.45
N GLN A 208 -23.82 31.65 -8.24
CA GLN A 208 -24.68 32.54 -7.47
C GLN A 208 -24.34 32.47 -5.96
N PRO A 209 -24.76 33.46 -5.16
CA PRO A 209 -24.68 33.39 -3.71
C PRO A 209 -25.28 32.09 -3.16
N GLN A 210 -24.51 31.38 -2.34
CA GLN A 210 -24.83 30.10 -1.70
C GLN A 210 -25.11 28.93 -2.68
N GLU A 211 -24.81 29.10 -3.96
CA GLU A 211 -24.93 28.01 -4.93
C GLU A 211 -23.64 27.17 -4.93
N PRO A 212 -23.72 25.87 -4.66
CA PRO A 212 -22.58 24.97 -4.76
C PRO A 212 -22.38 24.50 -6.21
N ALA A 213 -21.14 24.44 -6.66
CA ALA A 213 -20.73 23.63 -7.80
C ALA A 213 -20.01 22.37 -7.34
N HIS A 214 -20.13 21.31 -8.12
CA HIS A 214 -19.45 20.04 -7.89
C HIS A 214 -18.66 19.66 -9.14
N CYS A 215 -17.35 19.54 -8.98
CA CYS A 215 -16.45 19.05 -10.01
C CYS A 215 -15.81 17.74 -9.52
N ILE A 216 -15.53 16.83 -10.44
CA ILE A 216 -14.93 15.54 -10.12
C ILE A 216 -13.64 15.39 -10.92
N ILE A 217 -12.57 14.92 -10.26
CA ILE A 217 -11.34 14.46 -10.90
C ILE A 217 -11.12 13.00 -10.55
N GLU A 218 -11.02 12.14 -11.56
CA GLU A 218 -10.70 10.72 -11.39
C GLU A 218 -9.37 10.40 -12.07
N VAL A 219 -8.42 9.87 -11.31
CA VAL A 219 -7.09 9.45 -11.76
C VAL A 219 -7.07 7.93 -11.82
N LEU A 220 -6.90 7.39 -13.03
CA LEU A 220 -6.94 5.97 -13.34
C LEU A 220 -5.57 5.50 -13.83
N PRO A 221 -4.87 4.66 -13.07
CA PRO A 221 -3.69 3.95 -13.53
C PRO A 221 -4.01 3.02 -14.70
N ILE A 222 -3.12 2.98 -15.68
CA ILE A 222 -2.98 1.88 -16.62
C ILE A 222 -1.68 1.19 -16.25
N PHE A 223 -1.78 0.00 -15.67
CA PHE A 223 -0.65 -0.78 -15.19
C PHE A 223 -0.47 -2.02 -16.07
N CYS A 224 0.72 -2.19 -16.64
CA CYS A 224 1.03 -3.23 -17.62
C CYS A 224 -0.04 -3.38 -18.74
N GLY A 225 -0.48 -2.25 -19.30
CA GLY A 225 -1.50 -2.20 -20.37
C GLY A 225 -2.94 -2.44 -19.92
N LYS A 226 -3.19 -2.69 -18.63
CA LYS A 226 -4.52 -2.89 -18.06
C LYS A 226 -4.96 -1.65 -17.31
N ARG A 227 -6.11 -1.09 -17.70
CA ARG A 227 -6.77 0.01 -16.97
C ARG A 227 -7.29 -0.50 -15.63
N VAL A 228 -6.97 0.21 -14.56
CA VAL A 228 -7.44 -0.08 -13.21
C VAL A 228 -8.67 0.78 -12.92
N THR A 229 -9.73 0.15 -12.40
CA THR A 229 -10.97 0.84 -12.05
C THR A 229 -10.91 1.33 -10.61
N PRO A 230 -11.22 2.63 -10.33
CA PRO A 230 -11.40 3.12 -8.98
C PRO A 230 -12.50 2.32 -8.25
N ARG A 231 -12.24 1.94 -7.00
CA ARG A 231 -13.21 1.21 -6.16
C ARG A 231 -14.33 2.11 -5.64
N TYR A 232 -13.98 3.35 -5.35
CA TYR A 232 -14.83 4.28 -4.63
C TYR A 232 -15.50 5.28 -5.58
N GLY A 233 -16.79 5.51 -5.35
CA GLY A 233 -17.58 6.55 -6.01
C GLY A 233 -17.60 7.86 -5.22
N CYS A 234 -18.59 8.70 -5.51
CA CYS A 234 -18.80 9.99 -4.85
C CYS A 234 -18.98 9.83 -3.34
N ASP A 235 -18.23 10.62 -2.56
CA ASP A 235 -18.35 10.73 -1.10
C ASP A 235 -18.33 9.37 -0.37
N ALA A 236 -17.47 8.47 -0.82
CA ALA A 236 -17.32 7.17 -0.18
C ALA A 236 -16.55 7.30 1.14
N PHE A 237 -17.28 7.32 2.25
CA PHE A 237 -16.72 7.33 3.61
C PHE A 237 -17.21 6.13 4.42
N GLY A 238 -16.42 5.72 5.42
CA GLY A 238 -16.79 4.67 6.37
C GLY A 238 -16.05 3.35 6.15
N ALA A 239 -16.73 2.23 6.42
CA ALA A 239 -16.09 0.92 6.45
C ALA A 239 -15.64 0.46 5.05
N SER A 240 -14.38 0.07 4.94
CA SER A 240 -13.84 -0.59 3.75
C SER A 240 -14.38 -2.03 3.65
N PRO A 241 -14.31 -2.67 2.46
CA PRO A 241 -14.65 -4.09 2.32
C PRO A 241 -13.83 -5.01 3.24
N ALA A 242 -12.59 -4.63 3.57
CA ALA A 242 -11.77 -5.38 4.52
C ALA A 242 -12.30 -5.25 5.95
N ASP A 243 -12.71 -4.04 6.37
CA ASP A 243 -13.29 -3.83 7.71
C ASP A 243 -14.49 -4.75 7.93
N VAL A 244 -15.40 -4.86 6.94
CA VAL A 244 -16.58 -5.74 7.02
C VAL A 244 -16.19 -7.21 7.19
N ALA A 245 -15.14 -7.68 6.50
CA ALA A 245 -14.68 -9.06 6.63
C ALA A 245 -14.07 -9.35 8.00
N PHE A 246 -13.39 -8.37 8.59
CA PHE A 246 -12.81 -8.48 9.94
C PHE A 246 -13.86 -8.37 11.05
N GLU A 247 -14.91 -7.56 10.86
CA GLU A 247 -16.04 -7.47 11.79
C GLU A 247 -16.79 -8.81 11.93
N ALA A 248 -16.80 -9.64 10.89
CA ALA A 248 -17.34 -11.01 10.95
C ALA A 248 -16.48 -11.99 11.77
N GLY A 249 -15.25 -11.59 12.15
CA GLY A 249 -14.32 -12.38 12.95
C GLY A 249 -14.64 -12.42 14.44
N VAL A 250 -13.70 -12.92 15.25
CA VAL A 250 -13.88 -13.01 16.71
C VAL A 250 -13.83 -11.61 17.33
N GLN A 251 -14.90 -11.24 18.02
CA GLN A 251 -15.02 -9.96 18.70
C GLN A 251 -14.59 -10.06 20.17
N MET A 252 -13.81 -9.09 20.64
CA MET A 252 -13.47 -8.95 22.05
C MET A 252 -14.31 -7.84 22.68
N THR A 253 -14.92 -8.13 23.84
CA THR A 253 -15.60 -7.12 24.66
C THR A 253 -14.97 -7.05 26.05
N THR A 254 -14.74 -5.83 26.53
CA THR A 254 -14.16 -5.59 27.85
C THR A 254 -14.78 -4.39 28.54
N GLY A 255 -14.91 -4.44 29.86
CA GLY A 255 -15.37 -3.29 30.67
C GLY A 255 -14.34 -2.15 30.73
N ASN A 256 -13.10 -2.37 30.28
CA ASN A 256 -12.09 -1.32 30.21
C ASN A 256 -12.13 -0.61 28.85
N ALA A 257 -12.71 0.60 28.84
CA ALA A 257 -12.86 1.39 27.62
C ALA A 257 -11.54 1.77 26.91
N GLN A 258 -10.41 1.82 27.62
CA GLN A 258 -9.11 2.05 26.98
C GLN A 258 -8.66 0.82 26.20
N VAL A 259 -8.77 -0.36 26.81
CA VAL A 259 -8.43 -1.63 26.16
C VAL A 259 -9.34 -1.89 24.97
N GLN A 260 -10.64 -1.62 25.11
CA GLN A 260 -11.59 -1.72 23.99
C GLN A 260 -11.15 -0.83 22.81
N ARG A 261 -10.84 0.45 23.05
CA ARG A 261 -10.40 1.35 21.97
C ARG A 261 -9.08 0.92 21.31
N VAL A 262 -8.13 0.40 22.08
CA VAL A 262 -6.86 -0.10 21.53
C VAL A 262 -7.11 -1.33 20.66
N TRP A 263 -7.99 -2.23 21.12
CA TRP A 263 -8.39 -3.41 20.36
C TRP A 263 -9.09 -3.04 19.05
N ASP A 264 -10.15 -2.23 19.12
CA ASP A 264 -10.93 -1.81 17.95
C ASP A 264 -10.02 -1.12 16.91
N ARG A 265 -9.07 -0.31 17.40
CA ARG A 265 -8.08 0.33 16.54
C ARG A 265 -7.11 -0.67 15.90
N ALA A 266 -6.60 -1.64 16.67
CA ALA A 266 -5.69 -2.66 16.14
C ALA A 266 -6.37 -3.54 15.07
N VAL A 267 -7.65 -3.89 15.26
CA VAL A 267 -8.44 -4.63 14.26
C VAL A 267 -8.61 -3.80 12.99
N SER A 268 -8.99 -2.53 13.11
CA SER A 268 -9.15 -1.63 11.96
C SER A 268 -7.83 -1.36 11.23
N ASP A 269 -6.72 -1.13 11.97
CA ASP A 269 -5.40 -0.94 11.37
C ASP A 269 -4.96 -2.21 10.62
N LEU A 270 -5.20 -3.42 11.17
CA LEU A 270 -4.88 -4.67 10.48
C LEU A 270 -5.75 -4.89 9.23
N ALA A 271 -7.06 -4.64 9.32
CA ALA A 271 -7.96 -4.75 8.18
C ALA A 271 -7.55 -3.82 7.03
N SER A 272 -7.10 -2.61 7.37
CA SER A 272 -6.67 -1.61 6.38
C SER A 272 -5.43 -2.01 5.58
N LEU A 273 -4.62 -2.95 6.08
CA LEU A 273 -3.43 -3.45 5.39
C LEU A 273 -3.74 -4.52 4.34
N ALA A 274 -4.99 -4.96 4.19
CA ALA A 274 -5.37 -5.94 3.19
C ALA A 274 -4.95 -5.50 1.77
N LEU A 275 -4.23 -6.35 1.04
CA LEU A 275 -3.77 -6.08 -0.33
C LEU A 275 -4.91 -6.12 -1.36
N LEU A 276 -6.03 -6.76 -1.01
CA LEU A 276 -7.23 -6.87 -1.84
C LEU A 276 -6.96 -7.50 -3.23
N GLU A 277 -6.00 -8.43 -3.28
CA GLU A 277 -5.61 -9.20 -4.46
C GLU A 277 -6.04 -10.66 -4.34
N GLY A 278 -6.39 -11.28 -5.47
CA GLY A 278 -6.89 -12.66 -5.50
C GLY A 278 -8.39 -12.77 -5.23
N GLU A 279 -8.81 -13.99 -4.88
CA GLU A 279 -10.23 -14.33 -4.66
C GLU A 279 -10.51 -14.71 -3.20
N ALA A 280 -11.75 -14.50 -2.76
CA ALA A 280 -12.21 -14.85 -1.41
C ALA A 280 -11.23 -14.37 -0.30
N GLU A 281 -10.72 -15.28 0.53
CA GLU A 281 -9.86 -14.96 1.67
C GLU A 281 -8.50 -14.40 1.26
N GLU A 282 -8.00 -14.70 0.04
CA GLU A 282 -6.71 -14.19 -0.45
C GLU A 282 -6.63 -12.67 -0.42
N ARG A 283 -7.79 -12.00 -0.60
CA ARG A 283 -7.93 -10.54 -0.55
C ARG A 283 -7.57 -9.94 0.80
N LEU A 284 -7.63 -10.74 1.88
CA LEU A 284 -7.34 -10.30 3.24
C LEU A 284 -5.86 -10.42 3.61
N THR A 285 -5.01 -10.90 2.70
CA THR A 285 -3.56 -10.98 2.91
C THR A 285 -3.01 -9.57 3.18
N PRO A 286 -2.34 -9.34 4.31
CA PRO A 286 -1.88 -8.01 4.68
C PRO A 286 -0.63 -7.62 3.87
N ALA A 287 -0.40 -6.32 3.74
CA ALA A 287 0.86 -5.77 3.28
C ALA A 287 1.89 -5.70 4.42
N GLY A 288 3.18 -5.57 4.09
CA GLY A 288 4.24 -5.34 5.08
C GLY A 288 4.15 -3.99 5.82
N GLY A 289 3.53 -2.99 5.20
CA GLY A 289 3.16 -1.73 5.86
C GLY A 289 3.24 -0.50 4.96
N VAL A 290 2.61 0.59 5.37
CA VAL A 290 2.50 1.81 4.55
C VAL A 290 3.42 2.95 5.00
N PRO A 291 3.90 3.80 4.08
CA PRO A 291 3.75 3.70 2.62
C PRO A 291 4.87 2.86 1.95
N LYS A 292 5.85 2.40 2.72
CA LYS A 292 7.11 1.83 2.16
C LYS A 292 6.99 0.39 1.67
N TYR A 293 6.25 -0.43 2.39
CA TYR A 293 6.21 -1.88 2.22
C TYR A 293 4.82 -2.36 1.83
N LEU A 294 4.14 -1.59 0.97
CA LEU A 294 2.80 -1.93 0.46
C LEU A 294 2.90 -2.97 -0.67
N ALA A 295 3.34 -4.18 -0.33
CA ALA A 295 3.52 -5.32 -1.21
C ALA A 295 3.40 -6.65 -0.42
N LEU A 296 3.57 -7.80 -1.09
CA LEU A 296 3.58 -9.11 -0.43
C LEU A 296 4.97 -9.39 0.16
N PHE A 297 5.05 -9.57 1.48
CA PHE A 297 6.26 -9.96 2.21
C PHE A 297 5.99 -11.24 2.99
N GLY A 298 6.65 -12.34 2.62
CA GLY A 298 6.32 -13.70 3.06
C GLY A 298 6.31 -13.86 4.57
N ARG A 299 7.43 -13.56 5.22
CA ARG A 299 7.51 -13.59 6.68
C ARG A 299 6.50 -12.67 7.35
N ASP A 300 6.28 -11.47 6.82
CA ASP A 300 5.40 -10.49 7.43
C ASP A 300 3.94 -10.95 7.39
N VAL A 301 3.48 -11.51 6.27
CA VAL A 301 2.11 -12.02 6.14
C VAL A 301 1.89 -13.30 6.96
N LEU A 302 2.90 -14.18 7.03
CA LEU A 302 2.85 -15.39 7.84
C LEU A 302 2.84 -15.03 9.33
N LEU A 303 3.78 -14.20 9.81
CA LEU A 303 3.79 -13.83 11.22
C LEU A 303 2.53 -13.05 11.62
N THR A 304 2.04 -12.16 10.75
CA THR A 304 0.77 -11.45 11.00
C THR A 304 -0.40 -12.44 11.05
N GLY A 305 -0.43 -13.42 10.14
CA GLY A 305 -1.39 -14.52 10.14
C GLY A 305 -1.33 -15.35 11.42
N PHE A 306 -0.15 -15.72 11.87
CA PHE A 306 0.08 -16.43 13.14
C PHE A 306 -0.48 -15.65 14.34
N GLN A 307 -0.12 -14.37 14.45
CA GLN A 307 -0.52 -13.51 15.58
C GLN A 307 -2.02 -13.20 15.59
N ALA A 308 -2.60 -12.98 14.41
CA ALA A 308 -4.01 -12.63 14.27
C ALA A 308 -4.92 -13.87 14.12
N GLY A 309 -4.38 -15.06 13.85
CA GLY A 309 -5.13 -16.23 13.38
C GLY A 309 -6.29 -16.64 14.28
N LEU A 310 -6.15 -16.49 15.60
CA LEU A 310 -7.22 -16.76 16.55
C LEU A 310 -8.45 -15.85 16.34
N PHE A 311 -8.24 -14.62 15.90
CA PHE A 311 -9.30 -13.61 15.75
C PHE A 311 -9.73 -13.39 14.30
N ALA A 312 -8.79 -13.57 13.36
CA ALA A 312 -8.98 -13.41 11.93
C ALA A 312 -8.46 -14.65 11.17
N PRO A 313 -9.06 -15.84 11.34
CA PRO A 313 -8.61 -17.06 10.65
C PRO A 313 -8.67 -16.94 9.13
N ALA A 314 -9.58 -16.11 8.59
CA ALA A 314 -9.65 -15.82 7.16
C ALA A 314 -8.39 -15.07 6.65
N LEU A 315 -7.78 -14.19 7.46
CA LEU A 315 -6.51 -13.55 7.08
C LEU A 315 -5.37 -14.57 7.02
N LEU A 316 -5.28 -15.46 8.03
CA LEU A 316 -4.29 -16.53 8.03
C LEU A 316 -4.46 -17.42 6.79
N ARG A 317 -5.69 -17.85 6.51
CA ARG A 317 -6.04 -18.66 5.33
C ARG A 317 -5.69 -17.96 4.02
N GLY A 318 -6.00 -16.66 3.90
CA GLY A 318 -5.65 -15.83 2.76
C GLY A 318 -4.15 -15.77 2.53
N SER A 319 -3.39 -15.54 3.61
CA SER A 319 -1.93 -15.46 3.59
C SER A 319 -1.32 -16.79 3.14
N LEU A 320 -1.77 -17.92 3.70
CA LEU A 320 -1.31 -19.26 3.29
C LEU A 320 -1.59 -19.54 1.80
N ARG A 321 -2.77 -19.18 1.30
CA ARG A 321 -3.11 -19.33 -0.13
C ARG A 321 -2.20 -18.48 -1.02
N GLN A 322 -2.02 -17.20 -0.69
CA GLN A 322 -1.15 -16.30 -1.45
C GLN A 322 0.29 -16.80 -1.46
N ILE A 323 0.83 -17.22 -0.31
CA ILE A 323 2.19 -17.76 -0.23
C ILE A 323 2.36 -19.04 -1.04
N ALA A 324 1.41 -19.97 -0.95
CA ALA A 324 1.46 -21.24 -1.67
C ALA A 324 1.48 -21.07 -3.20
N GLN A 325 0.87 -20.00 -3.74
CA GLN A 325 0.95 -19.67 -5.18
C GLN A 325 2.37 -19.35 -5.64
N TRP A 326 3.22 -18.87 -4.73
CA TRP A 326 4.58 -18.43 -5.01
C TRP A 326 5.66 -19.36 -4.44
N ASN A 327 5.32 -20.55 -3.93
CA ASN A 327 6.33 -21.56 -3.60
C ASN A 327 7.17 -21.87 -4.86
N ALA A 328 8.48 -21.79 -4.72
CA ALA A 328 9.40 -22.00 -5.83
C ALA A 328 9.36 -23.45 -6.33
N THR A 329 9.51 -23.61 -7.65
CA THR A 329 9.49 -24.92 -8.34
C THR A 329 10.74 -25.16 -9.18
N GLU A 330 11.66 -24.19 -9.23
CA GLU A 330 12.84 -24.21 -10.08
C GLU A 330 14.00 -23.50 -9.38
N TYR A 331 15.20 -23.69 -9.90
CA TYR A 331 16.40 -22.99 -9.45
C TYR A 331 16.62 -21.72 -10.29
N ASP A 332 16.79 -20.57 -9.63
CA ASP A 332 17.32 -19.33 -10.22
C ASP A 332 18.08 -18.54 -9.16
N GLU A 333 19.42 -18.59 -9.23
CA GLU A 333 20.32 -17.94 -8.27
C GLU A 333 20.10 -16.43 -8.19
N ARG A 334 19.68 -15.77 -9.29
CA ARG A 334 19.45 -14.31 -9.31
C ARG A 334 18.37 -13.88 -8.32
N PHE A 335 17.46 -14.79 -7.99
CA PHE A 335 16.33 -14.53 -7.11
C PHE A 335 16.41 -15.29 -5.79
N ASP A 336 17.56 -15.93 -5.50
CA ASP A 336 17.70 -16.87 -4.38
C ASP A 336 16.65 -18.01 -4.47
N LYS A 337 16.24 -18.41 -5.68
CA LYS A 337 15.10 -19.30 -5.90
C LYS A 337 15.55 -20.76 -5.98
N GLU A 338 14.92 -21.62 -5.18
CA GLU A 338 15.18 -23.07 -5.11
C GLU A 338 13.86 -23.82 -4.91
N PRO A 339 13.64 -25.02 -5.51
CA PRO A 339 12.39 -25.75 -5.37
C PRO A 339 12.01 -26.03 -3.92
N GLY A 340 10.78 -25.69 -3.52
CA GLY A 340 10.30 -25.81 -2.14
C GLY A 340 10.44 -24.52 -1.32
N ARG A 341 11.30 -23.60 -1.72
CA ARG A 341 11.53 -22.33 -1.01
C ARG A 341 10.29 -21.44 -1.00
N VAL A 342 10.06 -20.77 0.12
CA VAL A 342 8.95 -19.83 0.34
C VAL A 342 9.39 -18.42 -0.06
N ILE A 343 8.50 -17.67 -0.71
CA ILE A 343 8.81 -16.32 -1.21
C ILE A 343 9.14 -15.37 -0.05
N HIS A 344 10.20 -14.57 -0.20
CA HIS A 344 10.55 -13.51 0.74
C HIS A 344 9.70 -12.28 0.48
N GLN A 345 9.73 -11.76 -0.75
CA GLN A 345 8.90 -10.62 -1.13
C GLN A 345 8.60 -10.59 -2.62
N ARG A 346 7.50 -9.93 -2.94
CA ARG A 346 7.05 -9.68 -4.30
C ARG A 346 6.59 -8.25 -4.47
N GLU A 347 7.39 -7.51 -5.23
CA GLU A 347 7.17 -6.12 -5.60
C GLU A 347 6.91 -5.98 -7.10
N LEU A 348 6.09 -5.00 -7.45
CA LEU A 348 5.59 -4.76 -8.80
C LEU A 348 5.93 -3.36 -9.31
N GLY A 349 6.82 -2.66 -8.62
CA GLY A 349 7.34 -1.38 -9.05
C GLY A 349 8.18 -1.48 -10.34
N PRO A 350 8.45 -0.34 -11.00
CA PRO A 350 9.26 -0.29 -12.21
C PRO A 350 10.62 -0.96 -12.08
N LEU A 351 11.30 -0.86 -10.94
CA LEU A 351 12.62 -1.48 -10.78
C LEU A 351 12.53 -3.02 -10.75
N SER A 352 11.50 -3.56 -10.10
CA SER A 352 11.27 -5.01 -10.04
C SER A 352 10.81 -5.55 -11.39
N LEU A 353 9.87 -4.88 -12.05
CA LEU A 353 9.38 -5.26 -13.39
C LEU A 353 10.47 -5.23 -14.47
N LEU A 354 11.49 -4.37 -14.30
CA LEU A 354 12.64 -4.29 -15.18
C LEU A 354 13.80 -5.20 -14.75
N GLU A 355 13.62 -6.01 -13.71
CA GLU A 355 14.68 -6.83 -13.12
C GLU A 355 15.95 -5.99 -12.87
N LYS A 356 15.79 -4.83 -12.22
CA LYS A 356 16.90 -4.00 -11.68
C LYS A 356 17.23 -4.33 -10.23
N ASN A 357 16.29 -4.98 -9.54
CA ASN A 357 16.43 -5.62 -8.24
C ASN A 357 15.79 -7.03 -8.32
N PRO A 358 16.00 -7.92 -7.34
CA PRO A 358 15.45 -9.28 -7.40
C PRO A 358 13.98 -9.36 -6.95
N PHE A 359 13.36 -8.25 -6.53
CA PHE A 359 12.11 -8.27 -5.76
C PHE A 359 10.85 -8.61 -6.56
N LEU A 360 10.96 -8.83 -7.87
CA LEU A 360 9.82 -9.33 -8.65
C LEU A 360 9.37 -10.72 -8.16
N HIS A 361 10.32 -11.57 -7.76
CA HIS A 361 10.11 -12.91 -7.22
C HIS A 361 11.26 -13.30 -6.29
N TYR A 362 11.50 -12.56 -5.20
CA TYR A 362 12.69 -12.79 -4.37
C TYR A 362 12.44 -13.81 -3.25
N TYR A 363 13.39 -14.72 -3.03
CA TYR A 363 13.29 -15.83 -2.06
C TYR A 363 14.34 -15.77 -0.94
N GLY A 364 15.02 -14.64 -0.75
CA GLY A 364 16.06 -14.45 0.26
C GLY A 364 15.60 -14.38 1.72
N ASP A 365 14.76 -15.30 2.17
CA ASP A 365 14.26 -15.40 3.55
C ASP A 365 14.22 -16.85 4.04
N TYR A 366 14.97 -17.11 5.10
CA TYR A 366 15.13 -18.39 5.79
C TYR A 366 14.14 -18.54 6.95
N SER A 367 13.43 -17.48 7.35
CA SER A 367 12.42 -17.54 8.40
C SER A 367 11.02 -17.91 7.89
N ALA A 368 10.63 -17.40 6.71
CA ALA A 368 9.32 -17.68 6.10
C ALA A 368 9.02 -19.19 5.88
N PRO A 369 9.98 -20.05 5.47
CA PRO A 369 9.76 -21.49 5.29
C PRO A 369 9.23 -22.19 6.56
N GLY A 370 9.88 -21.97 7.70
CA GLY A 370 9.44 -22.53 8.98
C GLY A 370 8.09 -21.97 9.43
N LEU A 371 7.88 -20.66 9.26
CA LEU A 371 6.60 -20.00 9.58
C LEU A 371 5.45 -20.55 8.73
N PHE A 372 5.65 -20.78 7.43
CA PHE A 372 4.64 -21.35 6.54
C PHE A 372 4.14 -22.72 7.05
N LEU A 373 5.06 -23.57 7.48
CA LEU A 373 4.75 -24.90 8.01
C LEU A 373 4.03 -24.84 9.36
N ILE A 374 4.46 -23.94 10.25
CA ILE A 374 3.80 -23.67 11.54
C ILE A 374 2.37 -23.18 11.30
N ASP A 375 2.19 -22.22 10.39
CA ASP A 375 0.91 -21.60 10.10
C ASP A 375 -0.08 -22.56 9.44
N MET A 376 0.39 -23.48 8.59
CA MET A 376 -0.44 -24.56 8.06
C MET A 376 -0.98 -25.47 9.18
N ALA A 377 -0.14 -25.82 10.16
CA ALA A 377 -0.57 -26.62 11.31
C ALA A 377 -1.52 -25.83 12.23
N LEU A 378 -1.25 -24.54 12.45
CA LEU A 378 -2.11 -23.64 13.23
C LEU A 378 -3.49 -23.50 12.57
N ASP A 379 -3.54 -23.27 11.27
CA ASP A 379 -4.77 -23.16 10.50
C ASP A 379 -5.64 -24.43 10.62
N LEU A 380 -5.03 -25.62 10.52
CA LEU A 380 -5.73 -26.89 10.76
C LEU A 380 -6.24 -26.97 12.21
N ALA A 381 -5.43 -26.57 13.19
CA ALA A 381 -5.82 -26.62 14.59
C ALA A 381 -7.00 -25.67 14.92
N LEU A 382 -7.04 -24.50 14.28
CA LEU A 382 -8.09 -23.49 14.48
C LEU A 382 -9.39 -23.85 13.76
N THR A 383 -9.29 -24.40 12.54
CA THR A 383 -10.45 -24.58 11.65
C THR A 383 -10.95 -26.02 11.57
N GLY A 384 -10.09 -27.00 11.82
CA GLY A 384 -10.37 -28.42 11.57
C GLY A 384 -10.50 -28.78 10.09
N ASP A 385 -10.17 -27.87 9.16
CA ASP A 385 -10.32 -28.07 7.72
C ASP A 385 -9.20 -28.95 7.14
N LYS A 386 -9.47 -30.25 7.16
CA LYS A 386 -8.55 -31.28 6.68
C LYS A 386 -8.33 -31.20 5.17
N ASP A 387 -9.36 -30.83 4.41
CA ASP A 387 -9.31 -30.83 2.95
C ASP A 387 -8.37 -29.73 2.46
N PHE A 388 -8.43 -28.55 3.08
CA PHE A 388 -7.46 -27.50 2.78
C PHE A 388 -6.04 -27.90 3.17
N PHE A 389 -5.82 -28.41 4.38
CA PHE A 389 -4.49 -28.83 4.82
C PHE A 389 -3.88 -29.86 3.87
N LEU A 390 -4.67 -30.87 3.46
CA LEU A 390 -4.24 -31.89 2.51
C LEU A 390 -4.03 -31.32 1.10
N SER A 391 -4.81 -30.33 0.67
CA SER A 391 -4.60 -29.67 -0.63
C SER A 391 -3.25 -28.93 -0.72
N MET A 392 -2.67 -28.54 0.41
CA MET A 392 -1.36 -27.89 0.50
C MET A 392 -0.20 -28.85 0.80
N GLN A 393 -0.48 -30.16 0.91
CA GLN A 393 0.52 -31.15 1.34
C GLN A 393 1.79 -31.13 0.48
N ASP A 394 1.65 -31.11 -0.85
CA ASP A 394 2.81 -31.12 -1.75
C ASP A 394 3.72 -29.91 -1.53
N LYS A 395 3.14 -28.75 -1.22
CA LYS A 395 3.88 -27.51 -0.95
C LYS A 395 4.59 -27.56 0.41
N MET A 396 3.91 -28.07 1.44
CA MET A 396 4.51 -28.27 2.76
C MET A 396 5.67 -29.28 2.70
N LEU A 397 5.49 -30.41 2.02
CA LEU A 397 6.52 -31.43 1.90
C LEU A 397 7.71 -30.95 1.07
N ALA A 398 7.49 -30.22 -0.02
CA ALA A 398 8.58 -29.61 -0.79
C ALA A 398 9.36 -28.58 0.05
N THR A 399 8.67 -27.78 0.87
CA THR A 399 9.32 -26.82 1.76
C THR A 399 10.18 -27.53 2.81
N LEU A 400 9.66 -28.58 3.45
CA LEU A 400 10.42 -29.41 4.38
C LEU A 400 11.65 -30.06 3.71
N GLU A 401 11.47 -30.65 2.53
CA GLU A 401 12.56 -31.29 1.79
C GLU A 401 13.67 -30.29 1.45
N TRP A 402 13.30 -29.07 1.05
CA TRP A 402 14.27 -28.01 0.79
C TRP A 402 15.02 -27.60 2.06
N MET A 403 14.30 -27.39 3.18
CA MET A 403 14.94 -27.07 4.47
C MET A 403 15.91 -28.18 4.92
N ASP A 404 15.56 -29.45 4.70
CA ASP A 404 16.37 -30.62 5.07
C ASP A 404 17.59 -30.85 4.14
N ARG A 405 17.55 -30.38 2.88
CA ARG A 405 18.58 -30.69 1.87
C ARG A 405 19.39 -29.47 1.45
N ASP A 406 18.72 -28.48 0.85
CA ASP A 406 19.39 -27.34 0.23
C ASP A 406 19.69 -26.26 1.27
N GLY A 407 18.92 -26.28 2.35
CA GLY A 407 19.04 -25.39 3.48
C GLY A 407 20.12 -25.70 4.50
N ASP A 408 20.54 -26.96 4.58
CA ASP A 408 21.61 -27.46 5.44
C ASP A 408 22.78 -27.84 4.52
N GLY A 409 23.50 -26.82 4.05
CA GLY A 409 24.47 -26.95 2.98
C GLY A 409 25.70 -27.78 3.36
N ASP A 410 26.04 -27.84 4.64
CA ASP A 410 27.16 -28.62 5.16
C ASP A 410 26.75 -29.96 5.82
N GLY A 411 25.45 -30.16 6.05
CA GLY A 411 24.86 -31.41 6.55
C GLY A 411 25.06 -31.60 8.05
N ASP A 412 25.29 -30.52 8.81
CA ASP A 412 25.50 -30.57 10.26
C ASP A 412 24.18 -30.58 11.06
N GLY A 413 23.05 -30.41 10.36
CA GLY A 413 21.70 -30.38 10.92
C GLY A 413 21.16 -28.97 11.18
N PHE A 414 21.98 -27.93 11.04
CA PHE A 414 21.54 -26.54 11.15
C PHE A 414 21.29 -25.92 9.79
N TYR A 415 20.15 -25.26 9.70
CA TYR A 415 19.72 -24.60 8.49
C TYR A 415 20.38 -23.21 8.37
N GLU A 416 21.20 -22.99 7.34
CA GLU A 416 22.13 -21.85 7.22
C GLU A 416 22.00 -21.09 5.89
N TYR A 417 22.06 -19.75 5.94
CA TYR A 417 21.91 -18.94 4.73
C TYR A 417 23.23 -18.40 4.19
N GLU A 418 23.25 -18.32 2.86
CA GLU A 418 24.17 -17.55 2.05
C GLU A 418 23.41 -17.08 0.81
N THR A 419 23.44 -15.79 0.50
CA THR A 419 22.76 -15.28 -0.70
C THR A 419 23.43 -15.79 -1.97
N LYS A 420 22.66 -16.48 -2.81
CA LYS A 420 23.03 -16.90 -4.18
C LYS A 420 22.89 -15.75 -5.17
N ALA A 421 22.08 -14.73 -4.86
CA ALA A 421 21.93 -13.52 -5.66
C ALA A 421 23.12 -12.53 -5.51
N GLY A 422 24.12 -12.86 -4.70
CA GLY A 422 25.33 -12.05 -4.52
C GLY A 422 25.02 -10.65 -4.00
N SER A 423 25.55 -9.60 -4.64
CA SER A 423 25.28 -8.22 -4.24
C SER A 423 23.87 -7.72 -4.60
N TRP A 424 23.10 -8.51 -5.34
CA TRP A 424 21.76 -8.17 -5.78
C TRP A 424 20.69 -8.55 -4.75
N GLY A 425 20.95 -9.61 -3.98
CA GLY A 425 20.12 -10.04 -2.86
C GLY A 425 20.51 -9.42 -1.52
N GLU A 426 19.71 -9.74 -0.50
CA GLU A 426 19.95 -9.37 0.87
C GLU A 426 21.07 -10.20 1.48
N LYS A 427 22.01 -9.52 2.14
CA LYS A 427 23.17 -10.15 2.80
C LYS A 427 22.75 -11.04 3.96
N ASN A 428 21.74 -10.62 4.71
CA ASN A 428 21.19 -11.40 5.81
C ASN A 428 19.80 -11.86 5.37
N GLN A 429 19.54 -13.16 5.43
CA GLN A 429 18.28 -13.76 4.99
C GLN A 429 17.44 -14.24 6.16
N GLY A 430 17.72 -13.77 7.37
CA GLY A 430 16.90 -14.03 8.56
C GLY A 430 15.98 -12.88 8.94
N TRP A 431 15.41 -12.95 10.15
CA TRP A 431 14.55 -11.88 10.69
C TRP A 431 15.22 -10.49 10.71
N LYS A 432 16.55 -10.45 10.80
CA LYS A 432 17.38 -9.24 10.79
C LYS A 432 18.07 -9.11 9.44
N ASP A 433 17.29 -8.81 8.41
CA ASP A 433 17.71 -8.80 7.00
C ASP A 433 18.63 -7.62 6.60
N SER A 434 18.64 -6.54 7.38
CA SER A 434 19.56 -5.41 7.14
C SER A 434 21.02 -5.85 7.10
N ARG A 435 21.78 -5.41 6.09
CA ARG A 435 23.19 -5.79 5.84
C ARG A 435 24.10 -5.74 7.08
N GLU A 436 23.91 -4.77 7.96
CA GLU A 436 24.78 -4.54 9.13
C GLU A 436 24.23 -5.13 10.44
N ALA A 437 23.18 -5.96 10.39
CA ALA A 437 22.44 -6.36 11.59
C ALA A 437 23.07 -7.52 12.38
N ILE A 438 23.90 -8.35 11.74
CA ILE A 438 24.50 -9.53 12.37
C ILE A 438 25.99 -9.29 12.60
N LEU A 439 26.36 -9.12 13.88
CA LEU A 439 27.69 -8.70 14.32
C LEU A 439 28.23 -9.65 15.39
N TYR A 440 29.54 -9.90 15.36
CA TYR A 440 30.26 -10.43 16.52
C TYR A 440 30.32 -9.38 17.65
N GLU A 441 30.65 -9.82 18.86
CA GLU A 441 30.76 -8.95 20.05
C GLU A 441 31.71 -7.75 19.83
N ASP A 442 32.74 -7.93 19.00
CA ASP A 442 33.70 -6.88 18.66
C ASP A 442 33.24 -5.93 17.53
N GLY A 443 32.01 -6.09 17.03
CA GLY A 443 31.41 -5.25 15.99
C GLY A 443 31.78 -5.62 14.56
N ARG A 444 32.52 -6.71 14.32
CA ARG A 444 32.75 -7.22 12.96
C ARG A 444 31.50 -7.92 12.43
N LEU A 445 31.23 -7.77 11.13
CA LEU A 445 30.17 -8.51 10.44
C LEU A 445 30.46 -10.02 10.46
N VAL A 446 29.42 -10.80 10.73
CA VAL A 446 29.47 -12.26 10.61
C VAL A 446 29.58 -12.64 9.13
N LYS A 447 30.47 -13.59 8.83
CA LYS A 447 30.67 -14.09 7.46
C LYS A 447 29.70 -15.22 7.17
N ASP A 448 29.29 -15.32 5.92
CA ASP A 448 28.51 -16.44 5.41
C ASP A 448 29.31 -17.76 5.42
N PRO A 449 28.60 -18.91 5.48
CA PRO A 449 27.16 -19.04 5.75
C PRO A 449 26.81 -18.75 7.22
N ILE A 450 25.54 -18.42 7.49
CA ILE A 450 25.07 -18.05 8.84
C ILE A 450 23.86 -18.91 9.26
N ALA A 451 24.03 -19.69 10.33
CA ALA A 451 22.94 -20.35 11.05
C ALA A 451 22.44 -19.46 12.21
N LEU A 452 21.24 -18.91 12.08
CA LEU A 452 20.62 -18.11 13.14
C LEU A 452 19.79 -18.98 14.09
N VAL A 453 20.02 -18.84 15.39
CA VAL A 453 19.37 -19.65 16.44
C VAL A 453 17.85 -19.51 16.44
N GLU A 454 17.32 -18.32 16.14
CA GLU A 454 15.88 -18.07 16.08
C GLU A 454 15.21 -18.86 14.93
N ILE A 455 15.89 -19.03 13.81
CA ILE A 455 15.37 -19.78 12.65
C ILE A 455 15.35 -21.28 12.95
N GLN A 456 16.36 -21.78 13.67
CA GLN A 456 16.38 -23.18 14.10
C GLN A 456 15.18 -23.49 15.01
N GLY A 457 14.79 -22.54 15.86
CA GLY A 457 13.57 -22.64 16.67
C GLY A 457 12.30 -22.80 15.82
N CYS A 458 12.18 -22.05 14.73
CA CYS A 458 11.07 -22.19 13.78
C CYS A 458 11.10 -23.55 13.05
N TYR A 459 12.28 -24.01 12.65
CA TYR A 459 12.46 -25.30 11.98
C TYR A 459 12.08 -26.48 12.90
N TYR A 460 12.55 -26.47 14.14
CA TYR A 460 12.14 -27.41 15.18
C TYR A 460 10.61 -27.40 15.40
N ALA A 461 10.03 -26.21 15.58
CA ALA A 461 8.61 -26.05 15.84
C ALA A 461 7.75 -26.51 14.64
N ALA A 462 8.19 -26.24 13.41
CA ALA A 462 7.53 -26.69 12.20
C ALA A 462 7.42 -28.21 12.15
N LYS A 463 8.52 -28.95 12.41
CA LYS A 463 8.52 -30.41 12.44
C LYS A 463 7.61 -30.97 13.53
N GLN A 464 7.65 -30.38 14.73
CA GLN A 464 6.78 -30.77 15.84
C GLN A 464 5.30 -30.61 15.49
N LEU A 465 4.90 -29.41 15.04
CA LEU A 465 3.51 -29.07 14.77
C LEU A 465 2.95 -29.83 13.56
N LEU A 466 3.74 -29.99 12.49
CA LEU A 466 3.32 -30.82 11.36
C LEU A 466 3.24 -32.30 11.72
N GLY A 467 4.14 -32.80 12.56
CA GLY A 467 4.06 -34.17 13.07
C GLY A 467 2.74 -34.41 13.80
N LEU A 468 2.36 -33.51 14.71
CA LEU A 468 1.07 -33.56 15.40
C LEU A 468 -0.12 -33.43 14.43
N ALA A 469 -0.04 -32.52 13.44
CA ALA A 469 -1.07 -32.34 12.43
C ALA A 469 -1.30 -33.64 11.62
N PHE A 470 -0.25 -34.22 11.04
CA PHE A 470 -0.34 -35.49 10.30
C PHE A 470 -0.84 -36.64 11.18
N GLY A 471 -0.38 -36.74 12.43
CA GLY A 471 -0.86 -37.73 13.39
C GLY A 471 -2.36 -37.61 13.66
N SER A 472 -2.86 -36.37 13.82
CA SER A 472 -4.30 -36.11 13.99
C SER A 472 -5.16 -36.49 12.77
N LEU A 473 -4.53 -36.60 11.60
CA LEU A 473 -5.14 -37.04 10.35
C LEU A 473 -4.95 -38.55 10.09
N GLY A 474 -4.24 -39.26 10.97
CA GLY A 474 -4.01 -40.71 10.88
C GLY A 474 -2.72 -41.15 10.17
N ASP A 475 -1.85 -40.22 9.75
CA ASP A 475 -0.54 -40.56 9.20
C ASP A 475 0.51 -40.68 10.33
N GLU A 476 0.35 -41.73 11.13
CA GLU A 476 1.20 -42.00 12.31
C GLU A 476 2.69 -42.17 11.96
N ARG A 477 2.98 -42.72 10.78
CA ARG A 477 4.37 -42.91 10.33
C ARG A 477 5.04 -41.55 10.12
N ARG A 478 4.42 -40.68 9.31
CA ARG A 478 4.98 -39.35 9.04
C ARG A 478 5.07 -38.51 10.32
N ALA A 479 4.07 -38.63 11.20
CA ALA A 479 4.10 -38.01 12.51
C ALA A 479 5.35 -38.42 13.31
N ALA A 480 5.59 -39.74 13.44
CA ALA A 480 6.75 -40.27 14.16
C ALA A 480 8.08 -39.82 13.53
N ASP A 481 8.18 -39.84 12.19
CA ASP A 481 9.39 -39.42 11.48
C ASP A 481 9.72 -37.94 11.73
N LEU A 482 8.73 -37.05 11.64
CA LEU A 482 8.92 -35.61 11.87
C LEU A 482 9.28 -35.31 13.34
N LEU A 483 8.62 -35.95 14.30
CA LEU A 483 8.92 -35.77 15.72
C LEU A 483 10.34 -36.26 16.06
N ALA A 484 10.75 -37.41 15.52
CA ALA A 484 12.09 -37.94 15.72
C ALA A 484 13.18 -37.09 15.04
N GLN A 485 12.86 -36.45 13.90
CA GLN A 485 13.75 -35.48 13.29
C GLN A 485 13.88 -34.21 14.15
N ALA A 486 12.78 -33.71 14.69
CA ALA A 486 12.80 -32.55 15.57
C ALA A 486 13.62 -32.79 16.85
N GLU A 487 13.57 -33.99 17.43
CA GLU A 487 14.39 -34.36 18.60
C GLU A 487 15.91 -34.38 18.34
N ARG A 488 16.34 -34.46 17.06
CA ARG A 488 17.76 -34.46 16.70
C ARG A 488 18.34 -33.05 16.49
N LEU A 489 17.48 -32.06 16.27
CA LEU A 489 17.83 -30.64 16.19
C LEU A 489 18.00 -30.08 17.61
#